data_AF-A0A4R5ACM6-F1
#
_entry.id   AF-A0A4R5ACM6-F1
#
_cell.length_a   1.000
_cell.length_b   1.000
_cell.length_c   1.000
_cell.angle_alpha   90.00
_cell.angle_beta   90.00
_cell.angle_gamma   90.00
#
_symmetry.space_group_name_H-M   'P 1'
#
loop_
_entity.id
_entity.type
_entity.pdbx_description
1 polymer ?
#
loop_
_entity_poly.entity_id
_entity_poly.type
_entity_poly.pdbx_seq_one_letter_code
_entity_poly.pdbx_strand_id
1 'polypeptide(L)'
;MADVTSEVRVVGAEGPDGLTLRTLGLAARDLPELRADGVPPYLGQGWARVLAELAKRLAAAGGIPDEPLPGIEIRLTPAGDGTLAPVPPDDRDLAAWRRDVVLRLFPEART
;
A
#
# COMPACT_ATOMS: atom_id res chain seq x y z
N MET A 1 -17.71 -13.56 -23.26
CA MET A 1 -17.92 -12.76 -22.04
C MET A 1 -16.62 -12.89 -21.26
N ALA A 2 -15.78 -11.86 -21.30
CA ALA A 2 -14.40 -11.98 -20.83
C ALA A 2 -14.39 -12.25 -19.33
N ASP A 3 -13.77 -13.35 -18.95
CA ASP A 3 -13.47 -13.72 -17.57
C ASP A 3 -12.36 -12.76 -17.09
N VAL A 4 -12.75 -11.53 -16.73
CA VAL A 4 -11.86 -10.53 -16.16
C VAL A 4 -11.64 -10.93 -14.71
N THR A 5 -10.74 -11.89 -14.51
CA THR A 5 -10.15 -12.16 -13.21
C THR A 5 -9.56 -10.84 -12.70
N SER A 6 -10.18 -10.29 -11.67
CA SER A 6 -9.97 -8.95 -11.12
C SER A 6 -8.50 -8.64 -10.85
N GLU A 7 -7.83 -8.01 -11.81
CA GLU A 7 -6.46 -7.53 -11.67
C GLU A 7 -6.45 -6.34 -10.72
N VAL A 8 -5.71 -6.44 -9.61
CA VAL A 8 -5.51 -5.29 -8.72
C VAL A 8 -4.43 -4.39 -9.33
N ARG A 9 -4.78 -3.15 -9.62
CA ARG A 9 -3.88 -2.13 -10.18
C ARG A 9 -3.57 -1.08 -9.13
N VAL A 10 -2.36 -0.51 -9.19
CA VAL A 10 -2.00 0.64 -8.36
C VAL A 10 -1.96 1.88 -9.25
N VAL A 11 -2.73 2.90 -8.89
CA VAL A 11 -2.75 4.20 -9.56
C VAL A 11 -2.17 5.26 -8.65
N GLY A 12 -1.51 6.26 -9.24
CA GLY A 12 -0.95 7.40 -8.53
C GLY A 12 -1.48 8.72 -9.08
N ALA A 13 -1.73 9.67 -8.20
CA ALA A 13 -2.03 11.05 -8.55
C ALA A 13 -1.10 11.98 -7.76
N GLU A 14 -0.57 13.01 -8.43
CA GLU A 14 0.20 14.07 -7.78
C GLU A 14 -0.75 15.10 -7.15
N GLY A 15 -0.42 15.53 -5.94
CA GLY A 15 -1.12 16.58 -5.21
C GLY A 15 -0.14 17.51 -4.47
N PRO A 16 -0.65 18.56 -3.83
CA PRO A 16 0.17 19.54 -3.13
C PRO A 16 1.00 18.95 -1.98
N ASP A 17 0.51 17.87 -1.36
CA ASP A 17 1.16 17.19 -0.23
C ASP A 17 2.06 16.01 -0.66
N GLY A 18 2.17 15.75 -1.97
CA GLY A 18 2.91 14.62 -2.55
C GLY A 18 2.03 13.70 -3.39
N LEU A 19 2.49 12.47 -3.61
CA LEU A 19 1.75 11.45 -4.34
C LEU A 19 0.66 10.82 -3.46
N THR A 20 -0.55 10.72 -3.98
CA THR A 20 -1.58 9.80 -3.48
C THR A 20 -1.55 8.55 -4.34
N LEU A 21 -1.24 7.41 -3.73
CA LEU A 21 -1.29 6.10 -4.37
C LEU A 21 -2.50 5.33 -3.87
N ARG A 22 -3.19 4.62 -4.77
CA ARG A 22 -4.37 3.84 -4.42
C ARG A 22 -4.45 2.56 -5.23
N THR A 23 -4.92 1.47 -4.61
CA THR A 23 -5.27 0.25 -5.34
C THR A 23 -6.65 0.36 -5.98
N LEU A 24 -6.85 -0.36 -7.07
CA LEU A 24 -8.14 -0.53 -7.74
C LEU A 24 -8.32 -2.02 -8.04
N GLY A 25 -9.42 -2.61 -7.59
CA GLY A 25 -9.80 -4.00 -7.89
C GLY A 25 -9.94 -4.90 -6.66
N LEU A 26 -9.54 -4.45 -5.47
CA LEU A 26 -9.82 -5.19 -4.22
C LEU A 26 -11.31 -5.16 -3.89
N ALA A 27 -12.00 -4.05 -4.17
CA ALA A 27 -13.43 -3.91 -3.92
C ALA A 27 -14.28 -4.92 -4.71
N ALA A 28 -13.81 -5.38 -5.88
CA ALA A 28 -14.46 -6.43 -6.66
C ALA A 28 -14.41 -7.81 -5.98
N ARG A 29 -13.65 -7.94 -4.89
CA ARG A 29 -13.51 -9.13 -4.05
C ARG A 29 -14.02 -8.89 -2.62
N ASP A 30 -14.87 -7.88 -2.44
CA ASP A 30 -15.40 -7.44 -1.13
C ASP A 30 -14.30 -7.05 -0.12
N LEU A 31 -13.13 -6.62 -0.62
CA LEU A 31 -12.01 -6.16 0.19
C LEU A 31 -11.83 -4.64 0.07
N PRO A 32 -11.47 -3.94 1.16
CA PRO A 32 -11.20 -2.51 1.10
C PRO A 32 -9.98 -2.21 0.23
N GLU A 33 -10.06 -1.14 -0.55
CA GLU A 33 -8.89 -0.65 -1.31
C GLU A 33 -7.84 -0.08 -0.35
N LEU A 34 -6.58 -0.13 -0.77
CA LEU A 34 -5.46 0.46 -0.04
C LEU A 34 -5.16 1.84 -0.60
N ARG A 35 -4.83 2.79 0.29
CA ARG A 35 -4.52 4.17 -0.06
C ARG A 35 -3.34 4.69 0.75
N ALA A 36 -2.38 5.33 0.10
CA ALA A 36 -1.27 6.02 0.75
C ALA A 36 -1.20 7.46 0.25
N ASP A 37 -1.45 8.42 1.14
CA ASP A 37 -1.41 9.86 0.84
C ASP A 37 -0.06 10.49 1.23
N GLY A 38 0.27 11.61 0.57
CA GLY A 38 1.46 12.40 0.86
C GLY A 38 2.78 11.63 0.68
N VAL A 39 2.81 10.67 -0.24
CA VAL A 39 4.01 9.88 -0.53
C VAL A 39 5.02 10.78 -1.24
N PRO A 40 6.25 10.91 -0.74
CA PRO A 40 7.27 11.68 -1.44
C PRO A 40 7.45 11.17 -2.88
N PRO A 41 7.56 12.04 -3.90
CA PRO A 41 7.66 11.62 -5.30
C PRO A 41 8.75 10.57 -5.58
N TYR A 42 9.91 10.72 -4.94
CA TYR A 42 11.04 9.80 -5.07
C TYR A 42 10.77 8.39 -4.51
N LEU A 43 9.75 8.22 -3.65
CA LEU A 43 9.31 6.92 -3.14
C LEU A 43 8.15 6.32 -3.95
N GLY A 44 7.56 7.06 -4.90
CA GLY A 44 6.31 6.66 -5.57
C GLY A 44 6.32 5.24 -6.13
N GLN A 45 7.35 4.87 -6.89
CA GLN A 45 7.47 3.52 -7.46
C GLN A 45 7.68 2.45 -6.38
N GLY A 46 8.52 2.71 -5.39
CA GLY A 46 8.75 1.78 -4.29
C GLY A 46 7.47 1.54 -3.50
N TRP A 47 6.73 2.61 -3.23
CA TRP A 47 5.46 2.57 -2.49
C TRP A 47 4.33 1.92 -3.30
N ALA A 48 4.31 2.08 -4.62
CA ALA A 48 3.41 1.32 -5.47
C ALA A 48 3.66 -0.19 -5.38
N ARG A 49 4.93 -0.63 -5.33
CA ARG A 49 5.28 -2.04 -5.13
C ARG A 49 4.85 -2.54 -3.74
N VAL A 50 5.01 -1.72 -2.69
CA VAL A 50 4.52 -2.06 -1.34
C VAL A 50 3.00 -2.25 -1.31
N LEU A 51 2.24 -1.33 -1.92
CA LEU A 51 0.78 -1.45 -2.02
C LEU A 51 0.36 -2.71 -2.80
N ALA A 52 1.09 -3.07 -3.86
CA ALA A 52 0.82 -4.30 -4.61
C ALA A 52 1.05 -5.55 -3.75
N GLU A 53 2.11 -5.61 -2.94
CA GLU A 53 2.35 -6.74 -2.03
C GLU A 53 1.29 -6.82 -0.92
N LEU A 54 0.91 -5.68 -0.32
CA LEU A 54 -0.18 -5.62 0.64
C LEU A 54 -1.49 -6.11 0.02
N ALA A 55 -1.83 -5.65 -1.18
CA ALA A 55 -3.04 -6.08 -1.89
C ALA A 55 -3.07 -7.60 -2.12
N LYS A 56 -1.95 -8.19 -2.53
CA LYS A 56 -1.82 -9.66 -2.67
C LYS A 56 -2.09 -10.36 -1.34
N ARG A 57 -1.60 -9.82 -0.23
CA ARG A 57 -1.76 -10.38 1.11
C ARG A 57 -3.21 -10.30 1.60
N LEU A 58 -3.88 -9.15 1.43
CA LEU A 58 -5.30 -9.02 1.73
C LEU A 58 -6.13 -10.01 0.89
N ALA A 59 -5.85 -10.07 -0.42
CA ALA A 59 -6.54 -10.96 -1.34
C ALA A 59 -6.35 -12.45 -1.01
N ALA A 60 -5.20 -12.84 -0.47
CA ALA A 60 -4.90 -14.20 -0.05
C ALA A 60 -5.53 -14.55 1.32
N ALA A 61 -5.57 -13.58 2.25
CA ALA A 61 -6.14 -13.77 3.57
C ALA A 61 -7.69 -13.74 3.57
N GLY A 62 -8.31 -13.06 2.60
CA GLY A 62 -9.76 -12.84 2.58
C GLY A 62 -10.24 -11.84 3.65
N GLY A 63 -9.34 -11.02 4.17
CA GLY A 63 -9.60 -10.06 5.25
C GLY A 63 -8.35 -9.24 5.59
N ILE A 64 -8.40 -8.47 6.68
CA ILE A 64 -7.25 -7.69 7.17
C ILE A 64 -6.37 -8.62 8.02
N PRO A 65 -5.16 -9.00 7.56
CA PRO A 65 -4.25 -9.83 8.34
C PRO A 65 -3.65 -9.08 9.53
N ASP A 66 -3.38 -9.79 10.63
CA ASP A 66 -2.68 -9.24 11.80
C ASP A 66 -1.24 -8.81 11.46
N GLU A 67 -0.58 -9.57 10.57
CA GLU A 67 0.74 -9.25 10.01
C GLU A 67 0.63 -9.09 8.47
N PRO A 68 0.44 -7.86 7.97
CA PRO A 68 0.25 -7.63 6.53
C PRO A 68 1.46 -7.98 5.69
N LEU A 69 2.66 -7.77 6.22
CA LEU A 69 3.92 -8.10 5.56
C LEU A 69 4.89 -8.71 6.59
N PRO A 70 5.48 -9.88 6.29
CA PRO A 70 6.27 -10.62 7.26
C PRO A 70 7.53 -9.85 7.63
N GLY A 71 7.73 -9.63 8.93
CA GLY A 71 8.90 -8.93 9.46
C GLY A 71 8.92 -7.43 9.17
N ILE A 72 7.84 -6.84 8.62
CA ILE A 72 7.72 -5.40 8.40
C ILE A 72 6.61 -4.84 9.26
N GLU A 73 6.94 -3.86 10.09
CA GLU A 73 5.97 -3.21 10.96
C GLU A 73 5.10 -2.22 10.17
N ILE A 74 3.93 -2.69 9.76
CA ILE A 74 2.87 -1.92 9.08
C ILE A 74 1.55 -2.22 9.78
N ARG A 75 0.79 -1.18 10.11
CA ARG A 75 -0.62 -1.29 10.50
C ARG A 75 -1.51 -0.80 9.35
N LEU A 76 -2.69 -1.40 9.21
CA LEU A 76 -3.71 -0.97 8.26
C LEU A 76 -4.83 -0.26 9.04
N THR A 77 -5.02 1.03 8.81
CA THR A 77 -6.08 1.82 9.46
C THR A 77 -7.11 2.28 8.46
N PRO A 78 -8.39 2.41 8.83
CA PRO A 78 -9.36 3.10 8.00
C PRO A 78 -8.93 4.55 7.72
N ALA A 79 -9.00 4.99 6.46
CA ALA A 79 -8.66 6.36 6.04
C ALA A 79 -9.88 7.30 5.89
N GLY A 80 -11.09 6.80 6.19
CA GLY A 80 -12.33 7.59 6.22
C GLY A 80 -13.21 7.50 4.95
N ASP A 81 -12.67 7.03 3.82
CA ASP A 81 -13.37 6.83 2.54
C ASP A 81 -13.67 5.34 2.24
N GLY A 82 -13.60 4.48 3.25
CA GLY A 82 -13.70 3.03 3.10
C GLY A 82 -12.39 2.36 2.63
N THR A 83 -11.31 3.13 2.43
CA THR A 83 -9.98 2.58 2.16
C THR A 83 -9.20 2.32 3.45
N LEU A 84 -8.18 1.47 3.34
CA LEU A 84 -7.19 1.25 4.39
C LEU A 84 -5.87 1.94 4.03
N ALA A 85 -5.32 2.68 4.99
CA ALA A 85 -4.01 3.28 4.91
C ALA A 85 -2.96 2.41 5.61
N PRO A 86 -1.85 2.05 4.94
CA PRO A 86 -0.68 1.53 5.62
C PRO A 86 0.02 2.66 6.37
N VAL A 87 0.15 2.49 7.69
CA VAL A 87 0.77 3.45 8.60
C VAL A 87 1.84 2.76 9.46
N PRO A 88 2.82 3.52 10.01
CA PRO A 88 3.72 2.98 11.00
C PRO A 88 2.98 2.59 12.30
N PRO A 89 3.51 1.63 13.09
CA PRO A 89 2.92 1.27 14.39
C PRO A 89 3.03 2.39 15.44
N ASP A 90 4.01 3.27 15.29
CA ASP A 90 4.31 4.36 16.22
C ASP A 90 4.34 5.71 15.49
N ASP A 91 4.38 6.81 16.24
CA ASP A 91 4.39 8.19 15.72
C ASP A 91 5.75 8.63 15.14
N ARG A 92 6.41 7.72 14.39
CA ARG A 92 7.69 7.99 13.73
C ARG A 92 7.49 8.83 12.48
N ASP A 93 8.56 9.52 12.07
CA ASP A 93 8.59 10.26 10.81
C ASP A 93 8.13 9.37 9.64
N LEU A 94 7.01 9.75 9.04
CA LEU A 94 6.35 8.98 7.99
C LEU A 94 7.25 8.87 6.75
N ALA A 95 7.97 9.95 6.43
CA ALA A 95 9.06 10.05 5.46
C ALA A 95 10.03 8.86 5.52
N ALA A 96 10.76 8.84 6.64
CA ALA A 96 11.82 7.92 6.95
C ALA A 96 11.30 6.48 7.07
N TRP A 97 10.13 6.29 7.67
CA TRP A 97 9.49 4.98 7.75
C TRP A 97 9.19 4.40 6.37
N ARG A 98 8.55 5.19 5.50
CA ARG A 98 8.22 4.72 4.14
C ARG A 98 9.49 4.30 3.42
N ARG A 99 10.55 5.11 3.51
CA ARG A 99 11.86 4.75 2.96
C ARG A 99 12.39 3.43 3.54
N ASP A 100 12.39 3.25 4.86
CA ASP A 100 12.89 2.03 5.50
C ASP A 100 12.19 0.77 4.97
N VAL A 101 10.86 0.80 4.92
CA VAL A 101 10.07 -0.32 4.39
C VAL A 101 10.41 -0.64 2.94
N VAL A 102 10.58 0.36 2.06
CA VAL A 102 11.04 0.10 0.66
C VAL A 102 12.37 -0.62 0.69
N LEU A 103 13.33 -0.11 1.47
CA LEU A 103 14.69 -0.65 1.52
C LEU A 103 14.79 -2.02 2.19
N ARG A 104 13.79 -2.41 2.98
CA ARG A 104 13.68 -3.74 3.60
C ARG A 104 12.98 -4.75 2.69
N LEU A 105 11.92 -4.33 1.98
CA LEU A 105 11.19 -5.20 1.05
C LEU A 105 11.88 -5.38 -0.30
N PHE A 106 12.56 -4.32 -0.77
CA PHE A 106 13.23 -4.27 -2.07
C PHE A 106 14.67 -3.78 -1.89
N PRO A 107 15.57 -4.62 -1.35
CA PRO A 107 16.97 -4.25 -1.12
C PRO A 107 17.68 -3.75 -2.39
N GLU A 108 17.24 -4.18 -3.58
CA GLU A 108 17.75 -3.71 -4.86
C GLU A 108 17.59 -2.19 -5.09
N ALA A 109 16.65 -1.54 -4.37
CA ALA A 109 16.43 -0.09 -4.44
C ALA A 109 17.50 0.74 -3.69
N ARG A 110 18.52 0.10 -3.10
CA ARG A 110 19.66 0.76 -2.45
C ARG A 110 20.73 1.25 -3.43
N THR A 111 20.70 0.75 -4.65
CA THR A 111 21.73 0.91 -5.70
C THR A 111 21.36 2.04 -6.64
#